data_AF-A0A954SU61-F1
#
_entry.id   AF-A0A954SU61-F1
#
_cell.length_a   1.000
_cell.length_b   1.000
_cell.length_c   1.000
_cell.angle_alpha   90.00
_cell.angle_beta   90.00
_cell.angle_gamma   90.00
#
_symmetry.space_group_name_H-M   'P 1'
#
loop_
_entity.id
_entity.type
_entity.pdbx_description
1 polymer ?
#
loop_
_entity_poly.entity_id
_entity_poly.type
_entity_poly.pdbx_seq_one_letter_code
_entity_poly.pdbx_strand_id
1 'polypeptide(L)'
;GFLLMSLPLMAVAYAMGGVVSADVWDAFQMQLMLAFLVGAVSMACSSYCASSFAALMISYLISVLAVTVLSCCSPFLFFLRAWPMGGVGTFRFLFQFILSIPSFIVGTGILLYARNVLFDRATVQPSHPLLRLFRWFDEKFHELNQNSVTRGIQVLSSKGSLPEFDPIGWRERTHSLAGSPTHLMRLFSIMMIPLTVILFLALSDRRSSSNSLGPIVVILWYLSLLVVFFSSTPLFIKEKGRQTLDVLLSMPISTDELLEQKRAGVVRLIELFQVVLWLVLSFHIYMTYRTESWHIDLLILVVVGLSHRLQLQTVSWLGMLLGAWQKHLVRALATGMIGIVLVWREIPKYLISIFNISLISFWYEVYTEELLSKEFGEGLEAGLETCVCPFWIEGFIGNGYTVLRESLGVVPWFLLISLAYQFFTYRLVRRWAYRRSKRDLPRLSRDENYREGDEAAAGDQISPAMGRP
;
A
#
# COMPACT_ATOMS: atom_id res chain seq x y z
N GLY A 1 12.49 -9.96 11.22
CA GLY A 1 12.50 -8.83 12.17
C GLY A 1 11.19 -8.77 12.91
N PHE A 2 10.22 -7.98 12.42
CA PHE A 2 8.92 -7.79 13.06
C PHE A 2 8.15 -9.08 13.37
N LEU A 3 8.25 -10.09 12.49
CA LEU A 3 7.65 -11.40 12.75
C LEU A 3 8.10 -11.99 14.09
N LEU A 4 9.37 -11.84 14.51
CA LEU A 4 9.89 -12.40 15.77
C LEU A 4 9.45 -11.61 17.02
N MET A 5 8.89 -10.41 16.85
CA MET A 5 8.42 -9.59 17.97
C MET A 5 7.15 -10.12 18.64
N SER A 6 6.46 -11.11 18.07
CA SER A 6 5.37 -11.80 18.79
C SER A 6 5.86 -12.82 19.81
N LEU A 7 7.15 -13.20 19.83
CA LEU A 7 7.68 -14.13 20.86
C LEU A 7 7.65 -13.51 22.27
N PRO A 8 8.11 -12.27 22.50
CA PRO A 8 7.96 -11.61 23.79
C PRO A 8 6.50 -11.53 24.27
N LEU A 9 5.55 -11.24 23.37
CA LEU A 9 4.12 -11.19 23.72
C LEU A 9 3.59 -12.56 24.16
N MET A 10 4.02 -13.62 23.49
CA MET A 10 3.68 -15.01 23.87
C MET A 10 4.25 -15.39 25.24
N ALA A 11 5.48 -14.97 25.52
CA ALA A 11 6.13 -15.22 26.81
C ALA A 11 5.39 -14.51 27.97
N VAL A 12 4.88 -13.30 27.72
CA VAL A 12 4.01 -12.59 28.69
C VAL A 12 2.70 -13.35 28.91
N ALA A 13 2.06 -13.82 27.83
CA ALA A 13 0.82 -14.61 27.93
C ALA A 13 1.02 -15.93 28.70
N TYR A 14 2.16 -16.60 28.51
CA TYR A 14 2.57 -17.77 29.29
C TYR A 14 2.78 -17.42 30.77
N ALA A 15 3.45 -16.31 31.08
CA ALA A 15 3.67 -15.87 32.46
C ALA A 15 2.36 -15.52 33.20
N MET A 16 1.33 -15.07 32.49
CA MET A 16 -0.01 -14.83 33.05
C MET A 16 -0.84 -16.11 33.25
N GLY A 17 -0.31 -17.28 32.91
CA GLY A 17 -0.99 -18.56 33.08
C GLY A 17 -2.09 -18.85 32.05
N GLY A 18 -2.21 -18.04 31.00
CA GLY A 18 -3.24 -18.19 29.97
C GLY A 18 -2.90 -19.20 28.87
N VAL A 19 -1.65 -19.66 28.79
CA VAL A 19 -1.12 -20.49 27.70
C VAL A 19 -0.25 -21.62 28.24
N VAL A 20 -0.38 -22.83 27.70
CA VAL A 20 0.44 -23.98 28.08
C VAL A 20 1.82 -23.87 27.42
N SER A 21 2.88 -24.34 28.09
CA SER A 21 4.26 -24.30 27.56
C SER A 21 4.40 -24.93 26.17
N ALA A 22 3.62 -25.98 25.88
CA ALA A 22 3.58 -26.63 24.57
C ALA A 22 3.15 -25.67 23.46
N ASP A 23 2.18 -24.80 23.71
CA ASP A 23 1.65 -23.87 22.70
C ASP A 23 2.66 -22.74 22.41
N VAL A 24 3.46 -22.35 23.41
CA VAL A 24 4.57 -21.39 23.23
C VAL A 24 5.63 -21.96 22.29
N TRP A 25 6.03 -23.22 22.49
CA TRP A 25 7.00 -23.89 21.61
C TRP A 25 6.46 -24.10 20.20
N ASP A 26 5.20 -24.50 20.08
CA ASP A 26 4.53 -24.65 18.79
C ASP A 26 4.52 -23.35 18.00
N ALA A 27 4.16 -22.25 18.67
CA ALA A 27 4.13 -20.93 18.04
C ALA A 27 5.54 -20.43 17.71
N PHE A 28 6.52 -20.65 18.59
CA PHE A 28 7.93 -20.33 18.31
C PHE A 28 8.42 -21.02 17.04
N GLN A 29 8.18 -22.33 16.92
CA GLN A 29 8.59 -23.10 15.76
C GLN A 29 7.89 -22.61 14.48
N MET A 30 6.57 -22.41 14.52
CA MET A 30 5.81 -21.91 13.37
C MET A 30 6.29 -20.53 12.91
N GLN A 31 6.60 -19.65 13.86
CA GLN A 31 7.06 -18.30 13.59
C GLN A 31 8.48 -18.27 13.02
N LEU A 32 9.36 -19.18 13.48
CA LEU A 32 10.69 -19.39 12.89
C LEU A 32 10.57 -19.88 11.45
N MET A 33 9.69 -20.87 11.19
CA MET A 33 9.45 -21.38 9.82
C MET A 33 8.91 -20.30 8.90
N LEU A 34 7.93 -19.53 9.37
CA LEU A 34 7.35 -18.44 8.59
C LEU A 34 8.39 -17.36 8.29
N ALA A 35 9.21 -16.98 9.28
CA ALA A 35 10.28 -16.01 9.08
C ALA A 35 11.33 -16.51 8.07
N PHE A 36 11.71 -17.79 8.14
CA PHE A 36 12.62 -18.39 7.17
C PHE A 36 12.04 -18.39 5.76
N LEU A 37 10.79 -18.83 5.59
CA LEU A 37 10.12 -18.90 4.30
C LEU A 37 9.94 -17.50 3.68
N VAL A 38 9.44 -16.53 4.45
CA VAL A 38 9.29 -15.14 4.00
C VAL A 38 10.65 -14.52 3.66
N GLY A 39 11.68 -14.82 4.44
CA GLY A 39 13.06 -14.40 4.16
C GLY A 39 13.59 -14.98 2.84
N ALA A 40 13.41 -16.28 2.63
CA ALA A 40 13.81 -16.97 1.40
C ALA A 40 13.08 -16.41 0.17
N VAL A 41 11.76 -16.25 0.25
CA VAL A 41 10.93 -15.64 -0.81
C VAL A 41 11.39 -14.21 -1.09
N SER A 42 11.62 -13.40 -0.06
CA SER A 42 12.07 -12.02 -0.23
C SER A 42 13.45 -11.95 -0.92
N MET A 43 14.40 -12.80 -0.54
CA MET A 43 15.71 -12.90 -1.19
C MET A 43 15.61 -13.34 -2.65
N ALA A 44 14.79 -14.36 -2.94
CA ALA A 44 14.55 -14.82 -4.31
C ALA A 44 13.87 -13.76 -5.19
N CYS A 45 12.90 -13.04 -4.64
CA CYS A 45 12.23 -11.96 -5.36
C CYS A 45 13.20 -10.79 -5.61
N SER A 46 14.05 -10.47 -4.63
CA SER A 46 15.07 -9.43 -4.76
C SER A 46 16.12 -9.81 -5.80
N SER A 47 16.57 -11.06 -5.83
CA SER A 47 17.51 -11.52 -6.85
C SER A 47 16.89 -11.56 -8.25
N TYR A 48 15.60 -11.83 -8.37
CA TYR A 48 14.90 -11.89 -9.66
C TYR A 48 14.44 -10.52 -10.19
N CYS A 49 14.16 -9.54 -9.33
CA CYS A 49 13.63 -8.25 -9.77
C CYS A 49 14.75 -7.24 -10.05
N ALA A 50 14.54 -6.36 -11.04
CA ALA A 50 15.48 -5.27 -11.31
C ALA A 50 15.22 -4.05 -10.40
N SER A 51 14.04 -3.96 -9.79
CA SER A 51 13.67 -2.88 -8.87
C SER A 51 13.22 -3.44 -7.52
N SER A 52 13.58 -2.76 -6.44
CA SER A 52 13.18 -3.14 -5.08
C SER A 52 11.66 -3.13 -4.89
N PHE A 53 10.95 -2.24 -5.60
CA PHE A 53 9.49 -2.20 -5.59
C PHE A 53 8.87 -3.45 -6.20
N ALA A 54 9.36 -3.88 -7.37
CA ALA A 54 8.89 -5.11 -7.99
C ALA A 54 9.21 -6.33 -7.11
N ALA A 55 10.41 -6.37 -6.51
CA ALA A 55 10.79 -7.41 -5.56
C ALA A 55 9.79 -7.49 -4.39
N LEU A 56 9.44 -6.34 -3.82
CA LEU A 56 8.50 -6.23 -2.72
C LEU A 56 7.10 -6.72 -3.15
N MET A 57 6.55 -6.22 -4.26
CA MET A 57 5.23 -6.62 -4.76
C MET A 57 5.15 -8.11 -5.07
N ILE A 58 6.16 -8.66 -5.76
CA ILE A 58 6.20 -10.09 -6.08
C ILE A 58 6.36 -10.93 -4.81
N SER A 59 7.18 -10.48 -3.85
CA SER A 59 7.33 -11.20 -2.58
C SER A 59 6.02 -11.27 -1.79
N TYR A 60 5.21 -10.21 -1.79
CA TYR A 60 3.88 -10.23 -1.18
C TYR A 60 2.93 -11.15 -1.94
N LEU A 61 2.90 -11.08 -3.26
CA LEU A 61 2.05 -11.95 -4.09
C LEU A 61 2.38 -13.43 -3.88
N ILE A 62 3.67 -13.79 -3.92
CA ILE A 62 4.13 -15.16 -3.68
C ILE A 62 3.84 -15.58 -2.24
N SER A 63 3.99 -14.68 -1.26
CA SER A 63 3.67 -15.00 0.13
C SER A 63 2.18 -15.25 0.33
N VAL A 64 1.30 -14.46 -0.28
CA VAL A 64 -0.15 -14.68 -0.25
C VAL A 64 -0.48 -16.01 -0.90
N LEU A 65 0.04 -16.27 -2.11
CA LEU A 65 -0.18 -17.53 -2.81
C LEU A 65 0.33 -18.73 -1.98
N ALA A 66 1.52 -18.63 -1.39
CA ALA A 66 2.09 -19.66 -0.54
C ALA A 66 1.21 -19.92 0.68
N VAL A 67 0.71 -18.86 1.34
CA VAL A 67 -0.22 -18.99 2.48
C VAL A 67 -1.55 -19.60 2.03
N THR A 68 -2.10 -19.21 0.89
CA THR A 68 -3.33 -19.81 0.34
C THR A 68 -3.14 -21.30 0.05
N VAL A 69 -2.03 -21.68 -0.60
CA VAL A 69 -1.70 -23.09 -0.87
C VAL A 69 -1.53 -23.85 0.45
N LEU A 70 -0.81 -23.31 1.42
CA LEU A 70 -0.66 -23.92 2.75
C LEU A 70 -2.01 -24.09 3.45
N SER A 71 -2.91 -23.11 3.31
CA SER A 71 -4.25 -23.11 3.91
C SER A 71 -5.15 -24.15 3.26
N CYS A 72 -5.06 -24.33 1.94
CA CYS A 72 -5.72 -25.41 1.21
C CYS A 72 -5.18 -26.79 1.60
N CYS A 73 -3.91 -26.88 2.00
CA CYS A 73 -3.31 -28.09 2.58
C CYS A 73 -3.62 -28.25 4.09
N SER A 74 -4.20 -27.24 4.75
CA SER A 74 -4.45 -27.29 6.20
C SER A 74 -5.41 -28.38 6.65
N PRO A 75 -6.47 -28.78 5.91
CA PRO A 75 -7.31 -29.91 6.28
C PRO A 75 -6.52 -31.21 6.37
N PHE A 76 -5.52 -31.39 5.51
CA PHE A 76 -4.62 -32.54 5.55
C PHE A 76 -3.69 -32.48 6.77
N LEU A 77 -3.15 -31.31 7.12
CA LEU A 77 -2.35 -31.12 8.33
C LEU A 77 -3.19 -31.28 9.61
N PHE A 78 -4.45 -30.84 9.60
CA PHE A 78 -5.39 -31.01 10.70
C PHE A 78 -5.75 -32.49 10.89
N PHE A 79 -5.97 -33.22 9.79
CA PHE A 79 -6.16 -34.67 9.83
C PHE A 79 -4.95 -35.41 10.42
N LEU A 80 -3.73 -35.03 10.02
CA LEU A 80 -2.50 -35.58 10.60
C LEU A 80 -2.34 -35.23 12.08
N ARG A 81 -2.76 -34.03 12.51
CA ARG A 81 -2.75 -33.61 13.92
C ARG A 81 -3.80 -34.32 14.77
N ALA A 82 -4.95 -34.64 14.19
CA ALA A 82 -6.04 -35.35 14.85
C ALA A 82 -5.82 -36.87 14.95
N TRP A 83 -4.74 -37.40 14.35
CA TRP A 83 -4.45 -38.83 14.39
C TRP A 83 -4.21 -39.29 15.84
N PRO A 84 -4.87 -40.37 16.31
CA PRO A 84 -4.90 -40.80 17.71
C PRO A 84 -3.55 -41.19 18.34
N MET A 85 -2.44 -41.16 17.60
CA MET A 85 -1.10 -41.36 18.16
C MET A 85 -0.54 -40.11 18.86
N GLY A 86 -1.21 -38.95 18.76
CA GLY A 86 -0.77 -37.67 19.36
C GLY A 86 -0.90 -37.57 20.89
N GLY A 87 -1.38 -38.60 21.59
CA GLY A 87 -1.65 -38.57 23.03
C GLY A 87 -0.43 -38.64 23.96
N VAL A 88 0.76 -38.92 23.44
CA VAL A 88 1.99 -39.02 24.26
C VAL A 88 2.77 -37.71 24.12
N GLY A 89 2.72 -36.86 25.15
CA GLY A 89 3.23 -35.47 25.13
C GLY A 89 4.67 -35.29 24.65
N THR A 90 5.53 -36.29 24.81
CA THR A 90 6.93 -36.28 24.33
C THR A 90 7.05 -36.37 22.81
N PHE A 91 6.09 -36.99 22.11
CA PHE A 91 6.13 -37.13 20.66
C PHE A 91 5.58 -35.91 19.90
N ARG A 92 4.80 -35.03 20.55
CA ARG A 92 4.22 -33.84 19.91
C ARG A 92 5.29 -32.93 19.31
N PHE A 93 6.37 -32.66 20.04
CA PHE A 93 7.47 -31.82 19.56
C PHE A 93 8.21 -32.44 18.37
N LEU A 94 8.56 -33.73 18.45
CA LEU A 94 9.24 -34.44 17.36
C LEU A 94 8.35 -34.49 16.11
N PHE A 95 7.05 -34.74 16.29
CA PHE A 95 6.08 -34.77 15.20
C PHE A 95 5.94 -33.40 14.53
N GLN A 96 5.87 -32.33 15.32
CA GLN A 96 5.82 -30.96 14.79
C GLN A 96 7.11 -30.58 14.06
N PHE A 97 8.27 -31.03 14.55
CA PHE A 97 9.54 -30.90 13.85
C PHE A 97 9.51 -31.61 12.48
N ILE A 98 9.06 -32.86 12.43
CA ILE A 98 8.92 -33.63 11.19
C ILE A 98 7.97 -32.93 10.21
N LEU A 99 6.82 -32.43 10.69
CA LEU A 99 5.87 -31.68 9.87
C LEU A 99 6.45 -30.36 9.32
N SER A 100 7.50 -29.80 9.93
CA SER A 100 8.15 -28.57 9.46
C SER A 100 9.25 -28.80 8.41
N ILE A 101 9.71 -30.05 8.23
CA ILE A 101 10.76 -30.40 7.25
C ILE A 101 10.38 -29.98 5.81
N PRO A 102 9.15 -30.21 5.31
CA PRO A 102 8.77 -29.77 3.97
C PRO A 102 8.91 -28.25 3.78
N SER A 103 8.53 -27.44 4.78
CA SER A 103 8.67 -25.99 4.72
C SER A 103 10.14 -25.56 4.65
N PHE A 104 11.03 -26.24 5.39
CA PHE A 104 12.47 -26.01 5.29
C PHE A 104 13.05 -26.41 3.93
N ILE A 105 12.62 -27.55 3.38
CA ILE A 105 13.05 -28.01 2.06
C ILE A 105 12.62 -27.00 0.99
N VAL A 106 11.37 -26.53 1.05
CA VAL A 106 10.85 -25.50 0.14
C VAL A 106 11.63 -24.20 0.28
N GLY A 107 11.82 -23.70 1.50
CA GLY A 107 12.59 -22.46 1.73
C GLY A 107 14.05 -22.56 1.26
N THR A 108 14.70 -23.72 1.49
CA THR A 108 16.06 -23.99 1.01
C THR A 108 16.10 -24.07 -0.52
N GLY A 109 15.12 -24.73 -1.14
CA GLY A 109 14.98 -24.77 -2.60
C GLY A 109 14.82 -23.37 -3.21
N ILE A 110 14.03 -22.50 -2.57
CA ILE A 110 13.88 -21.09 -2.98
C ILE A 110 15.21 -20.33 -2.85
N LEU A 111 15.99 -20.54 -1.79
CA LEU A 111 17.32 -19.92 -1.64
C LEU A 111 18.33 -20.43 -2.67
N LEU A 112 18.32 -21.72 -2.98
CA LEU A 112 19.16 -22.30 -4.04
C LEU A 112 18.76 -21.76 -5.42
N TYR A 113 17.46 -21.60 -5.67
CA TYR A 113 16.97 -20.93 -6.87
C TYR A 113 17.46 -19.46 -6.92
N ALA A 114 17.34 -18.73 -5.81
CA ALA A 114 17.82 -17.36 -5.72
C ALA A 114 19.32 -17.25 -6.02
N ARG A 115 20.12 -18.19 -5.51
CA ARG A 115 21.56 -18.31 -5.79
C ARG A 115 21.80 -18.48 -7.30
N ASN A 116 21.14 -19.42 -7.95
CA ASN A 116 21.33 -19.67 -9.38
C ASN A 116 20.98 -18.43 -10.21
N VAL A 117 19.86 -17.76 -9.89
CA VAL A 117 19.47 -16.50 -10.54
C VAL A 117 20.51 -15.40 -10.36
N LEU A 118 21.18 -15.30 -9.20
CA LEU A 118 22.24 -14.32 -8.96
C LEU A 118 23.49 -14.61 -9.81
N PHE A 119 23.88 -15.88 -9.94
CA PHE A 119 25.02 -16.27 -10.77
C PHE A 119 24.75 -15.96 -12.25
N ASP A 120 23.58 -16.30 -12.76
CA ASP A 120 23.22 -16.02 -14.15
C ASP A 120 23.17 -14.50 -14.41
N ARG A 121 22.60 -13.74 -13.47
CA ARG A 121 22.51 -12.27 -13.57
C ARG A 121 23.85 -11.56 -13.54
N ALA A 122 24.88 -12.14 -12.93
CA ALA A 122 26.21 -11.55 -12.99
C ALA A 122 26.71 -11.40 -14.44
N THR A 123 26.15 -12.17 -15.39
CA THR A 123 26.55 -12.16 -16.81
C THR A 123 25.52 -11.48 -17.74
N VAL A 124 24.26 -11.34 -17.31
CA VAL A 124 23.16 -10.88 -18.18
C VAL A 124 22.75 -9.45 -17.83
N GLN A 125 22.71 -8.58 -18.84
CA GLN A 125 22.20 -7.21 -18.70
C GLN A 125 20.77 -7.21 -18.12
N PRO A 126 20.44 -6.28 -17.19
CA PRO A 126 19.17 -6.31 -16.46
C PRO A 126 17.97 -6.17 -17.40
N SER A 127 17.22 -7.26 -17.58
CA SER A 127 15.94 -7.21 -18.29
C SER A 127 14.83 -6.78 -17.33
N HIS A 128 14.02 -5.79 -17.70
CA HIS A 128 12.89 -5.33 -16.90
C HIS A 128 11.63 -6.14 -17.26
N PRO A 129 11.16 -7.08 -16.42
CA PRO A 129 10.02 -7.95 -16.76
C PRO A 129 8.74 -7.16 -17.01
N LEU A 130 8.55 -6.06 -16.28
CA LEU A 130 7.44 -5.14 -16.46
C LEU A 130 7.47 -4.46 -17.84
N LEU A 131 8.66 -4.19 -18.40
CA LEU A 131 8.78 -3.73 -19.79
C LEU A 131 8.42 -4.83 -20.78
N ARG A 132 8.71 -6.11 -20.51
CA ARG A 132 8.26 -7.21 -21.39
C ARG A 132 6.74 -7.33 -21.38
N LEU A 133 6.12 -7.26 -20.21
CA LEU A 133 4.67 -7.25 -20.09
C LEU A 133 4.08 -6.06 -20.86
N PHE A 134 4.66 -4.87 -20.71
CA PHE A 134 4.22 -3.71 -21.49
C PHE A 134 4.44 -3.88 -22.99
N ARG A 135 5.55 -4.44 -23.45
CA ARG A 135 5.75 -4.74 -24.88
C ARG A 135 4.71 -5.72 -25.41
N TRP A 136 4.39 -6.76 -24.64
CA TRP A 136 3.33 -7.70 -25.01
C TRP A 136 1.96 -7.01 -25.11
N PHE A 137 1.62 -6.16 -24.14
CA PHE A 137 0.41 -5.34 -24.23
C PHE A 137 0.46 -4.40 -25.44
N ASP A 138 1.61 -3.81 -25.75
CA ASP A 138 1.79 -2.90 -26.88
C ASP A 138 1.55 -3.61 -28.20
N GLU A 139 2.10 -4.81 -28.35
CA GLU A 139 1.86 -5.67 -29.51
C GLU A 139 0.35 -5.97 -29.64
N LYS A 140 -0.34 -6.29 -28.54
CA LYS A 140 -1.79 -6.53 -28.56
C LYS A 140 -2.63 -5.30 -28.83
N PHE A 141 -2.29 -4.14 -28.27
CA PHE A 141 -2.96 -2.89 -28.61
C PHE A 141 -2.68 -2.47 -30.05
N HIS A 142 -1.49 -2.73 -30.58
CA HIS A 142 -1.14 -2.44 -31.96
C HIS A 142 -1.91 -3.34 -32.92
N GLU A 143 -2.00 -4.63 -32.63
CA GLU A 143 -2.82 -5.61 -33.36
C GLU A 143 -4.30 -5.20 -33.35
N LEU A 144 -4.84 -4.79 -32.18
CA LEU A 144 -6.20 -4.29 -32.06
C LEU A 144 -6.43 -2.99 -32.84
N ASN A 145 -5.49 -2.04 -32.81
CA ASN A 145 -5.61 -0.77 -33.53
C ASN A 145 -5.54 -0.96 -35.05
N GLN A 146 -4.81 -1.97 -35.53
CA GLN A 146 -4.73 -2.35 -36.94
C GLN A 146 -5.95 -3.13 -37.45
N ASN A 147 -6.87 -3.52 -36.56
CA ASN A 147 -8.08 -4.23 -36.97
C ASN A 147 -8.95 -3.38 -37.91
N SER A 148 -9.73 -4.04 -38.76
CA SER A 148 -10.59 -3.44 -39.79
C SER A 148 -11.61 -2.43 -39.21
N VAL A 149 -11.94 -2.58 -37.93
CA VAL A 149 -12.87 -1.74 -37.19
C VAL A 149 -12.25 -0.39 -36.81
N THR A 150 -11.02 -0.37 -36.29
CA THR A 150 -10.37 0.85 -35.77
C THR A 150 -9.53 1.58 -36.83
N ARG A 151 -9.19 0.91 -37.94
CA ARG A 151 -8.52 1.51 -39.12
C ARG A 151 -7.29 2.36 -38.77
N GLY A 152 -6.52 1.98 -37.75
CA GLY A 152 -5.30 2.68 -37.34
C GLY A 152 -5.52 3.97 -36.53
N ILE A 153 -6.73 4.25 -36.03
CA ILE A 153 -6.95 5.41 -35.14
C ILE A 153 -6.25 5.16 -33.80
N GLN A 154 -5.12 5.83 -33.59
CA GLN A 154 -4.44 5.85 -32.30
C GLN A 154 -5.19 6.80 -31.35
N VAL A 155 -5.88 6.23 -30.35
CA VAL A 155 -6.69 6.98 -29.35
C VAL A 155 -5.86 8.07 -28.64
N LEU A 156 -4.55 7.87 -28.49
CA LEU A 156 -3.64 8.82 -27.87
C LEU A 156 -2.38 8.99 -28.73
N SER A 157 -2.40 9.94 -29.67
CA SER A 157 -1.19 10.39 -30.34
C SER A 157 -0.42 11.31 -29.39
N SER A 158 0.74 10.88 -28.90
CA SER A 158 1.66 11.77 -28.20
C SER A 158 2.31 12.71 -29.22
N LYS A 159 1.72 13.88 -29.45
CA LYS A 159 2.39 14.93 -30.20
C LYS A 159 3.66 15.32 -29.44
N GLY A 160 4.82 14.99 -30.00
CA GLY A 160 6.14 15.18 -29.40
C GLY A 160 6.64 16.63 -29.39
N SER A 161 5.76 17.62 -29.54
CA SER A 161 6.17 19.02 -29.45
C SER A 161 6.60 19.33 -28.02
N LEU A 162 7.80 19.89 -27.87
CA LEU A 162 8.29 20.49 -26.63
C LEU A 162 7.24 21.52 -26.15
N PRO A 163 6.76 21.43 -24.90
CA PRO A 163 5.78 22.39 -24.43
C PRO A 163 6.47 23.71 -24.08
N GLU A 164 5.78 24.80 -24.39
CA GLU A 164 6.22 26.16 -24.06
C GLU A 164 6.15 26.42 -22.54
N PHE A 165 5.23 25.74 -21.84
CA PHE A 165 4.98 25.89 -20.41
C PHE A 165 5.21 24.55 -19.67
N ASP A 166 5.68 24.62 -18.42
CA ASP A 166 5.96 23.48 -17.55
C ASP A 166 6.98 22.44 -18.08
N PRO A 167 8.23 22.83 -18.40
CA PRO A 167 9.23 21.93 -18.96
C PRO A 167 9.56 20.74 -18.05
N ILE A 168 9.59 20.95 -16.72
CA ILE A 168 9.82 19.90 -15.74
C ILE A 168 8.60 18.98 -15.69
N GLY A 169 7.41 19.57 -15.65
CA GLY A 169 6.16 18.81 -15.67
C GLY A 169 6.04 17.94 -16.91
N TRP A 170 6.51 18.41 -18.07
CA TRP A 170 6.59 17.62 -19.29
C TRP A 170 7.60 16.48 -19.20
N ARG A 171 8.82 16.75 -18.70
CA ARG A 171 9.82 15.69 -18.49
C ARG A 171 9.28 14.59 -17.59
N GLU A 172 8.63 14.94 -16.47
CA GLU A 172 8.00 13.97 -15.57
C GLU A 172 6.83 13.22 -16.23
N ARG A 173 6.04 13.92 -17.05
CA ARG A 173 4.94 13.32 -17.83
C ARG A 173 5.42 12.44 -18.99
N THR A 174 6.63 12.60 -19.50
CA THR A 174 7.10 11.86 -20.68
C THR A 174 7.99 10.69 -20.29
N HIS A 175 8.90 10.87 -19.33
CA HIS A 175 9.90 9.86 -18.98
C HIS A 175 9.52 8.98 -17.78
N SER A 176 8.51 9.34 -16.99
CA SER A 176 8.04 8.48 -15.91
C SER A 176 7.09 7.42 -16.45
N LEU A 177 7.18 6.18 -15.94
CA LEU A 177 6.20 5.12 -16.20
C LEU A 177 4.78 5.55 -15.85
N ALA A 178 4.64 6.45 -14.85
CA ALA A 178 3.37 7.04 -14.44
C ALA A 178 2.98 8.29 -15.24
N GLY A 179 3.89 8.82 -16.05
CA GLY A 179 3.68 10.07 -16.77
C GLY A 179 3.00 9.86 -18.11
N SER A 180 3.47 8.88 -18.89
CA SER A 180 3.08 8.75 -20.29
C SER A 180 1.63 8.27 -20.40
N PRO A 181 0.76 8.96 -21.16
CA PRO A 181 -0.66 8.63 -21.23
C PRO A 181 -0.90 7.23 -21.80
N THR A 182 -0.03 6.76 -22.71
CA THR A 182 -0.10 5.40 -23.24
C THR A 182 0.20 4.36 -22.17
N HIS A 183 1.22 4.58 -21.35
CA HIS A 183 1.58 3.70 -20.24
C HIS A 183 0.50 3.66 -19.16
N LEU A 184 -0.10 4.82 -18.84
CA LEU A 184 -1.24 4.91 -17.94
C LEU A 184 -2.44 4.13 -18.45
N MET A 185 -2.79 4.25 -19.74
CA MET A 185 -3.88 3.46 -20.32
C MET A 185 -3.61 1.96 -20.24
N ARG A 186 -2.38 1.53 -20.50
CA ARG A 186 -1.99 0.11 -20.37
C ARG A 186 -2.14 -0.37 -18.92
N LEU A 187 -1.64 0.41 -17.96
CA LEU A 187 -1.78 0.11 -16.53
C LEU A 187 -3.26 0.06 -16.12
N PHE A 188 -4.06 1.01 -16.60
CA PHE A 188 -5.50 1.04 -16.39
C PHE A 188 -6.16 -0.22 -16.93
N SER A 189 -5.86 -0.63 -18.17
CA SER A 189 -6.40 -1.87 -18.75
C SER A 189 -6.01 -3.12 -17.96
N ILE A 190 -4.75 -3.22 -17.52
CA ILE A 190 -4.25 -4.32 -16.70
C ILE A 190 -5.03 -4.44 -15.39
N MET A 191 -5.38 -3.31 -14.78
CA MET A 191 -6.15 -3.30 -13.53
C MET A 191 -7.65 -3.50 -13.75
N MET A 192 -8.19 -2.90 -14.80
CA MET A 192 -9.63 -2.86 -15.05
C MET A 192 -10.17 -4.18 -15.59
N ILE A 193 -9.45 -4.89 -16.46
CA ILE A 193 -9.95 -6.14 -17.06
C ILE A 193 -10.18 -7.23 -16.00
N PRO A 194 -9.23 -7.54 -15.09
CA PRO A 194 -9.50 -8.51 -14.02
C PRO A 194 -10.61 -8.04 -13.09
N LEU A 195 -10.65 -6.73 -12.82
CA LEU A 195 -11.65 -6.15 -11.94
C LEU A 195 -13.06 -6.26 -12.53
N THR A 196 -13.25 -5.97 -13.82
CA THR A 196 -14.55 -6.10 -14.47
C THR A 196 -15.00 -7.55 -14.52
N VAL A 197 -14.08 -8.51 -14.72
CA VAL A 197 -14.40 -9.94 -14.62
C VAL A 197 -14.85 -10.31 -13.21
N ILE A 198 -14.14 -9.86 -12.17
CA ILE A 198 -14.51 -10.10 -10.77
C ILE A 198 -15.88 -9.49 -10.46
N LEU A 199 -16.12 -8.25 -10.88
CA LEU A 199 -17.41 -7.57 -10.69
C LEU A 199 -18.53 -8.29 -11.45
N PHE A 200 -18.29 -8.73 -12.68
CA PHE A 200 -19.26 -9.49 -13.46
C PHE A 200 -19.60 -10.83 -12.80
N LEU A 201 -18.60 -11.56 -12.29
CA LEU A 201 -18.81 -12.79 -11.55
C LEU A 201 -19.61 -12.54 -10.26
N ALA A 202 -19.27 -11.49 -9.51
CA ALA A 202 -20.00 -11.08 -8.30
C ALA A 202 -21.47 -10.71 -8.59
N LEU A 203 -21.76 -10.10 -9.75
CA LEU A 203 -23.13 -9.81 -10.18
C LEU A 203 -23.88 -11.05 -10.65
N SER A 204 -23.18 -12.01 -11.24
CA SER A 204 -23.79 -13.25 -11.72
C SER A 204 -24.25 -14.14 -10.57
N ASP A 205 -23.55 -14.08 -9.43
CA ASP A 205 -23.92 -14.82 -8.24
C ASP A 205 -25.03 -14.09 -7.46
N ARG A 206 -26.28 -14.39 -7.78
CA ARG A 206 -27.46 -13.86 -7.07
C ARG A 206 -27.48 -14.23 -5.57
N ARG A 207 -26.68 -15.21 -5.13
CA ARG A 207 -26.59 -15.62 -3.73
C ARG A 207 -25.39 -15.00 -3.01
N SER A 208 -24.46 -14.37 -3.74
CA SER A 208 -23.34 -13.67 -3.13
C SER A 208 -23.86 -12.55 -2.26
N SER A 209 -23.69 -12.68 -0.94
CA SER A 209 -23.89 -11.59 0.01
C SER A 209 -23.05 -10.38 -0.41
N SER A 210 -23.59 -9.17 -0.22
CA SER A 210 -22.93 -7.86 -0.45
C SER A 210 -21.52 -7.74 0.15
N ASN A 211 -21.21 -8.56 1.16
CA ASN A 211 -19.94 -8.61 1.86
C ASN A 211 -18.75 -9.10 1.01
N SER A 212 -18.98 -9.69 -0.18
CA SER A 212 -17.88 -10.21 -1.01
C SER A 212 -17.01 -9.11 -1.65
N LEU A 213 -17.59 -7.92 -1.91
CA LEU A 213 -16.87 -6.81 -2.56
C LEU A 213 -16.10 -5.92 -1.58
N GLY A 214 -16.49 -5.89 -0.31
CA GLY A 214 -15.86 -5.06 0.73
C GLY A 214 -14.33 -5.28 0.82
N PRO A 215 -13.85 -6.53 0.97
CA PRO A 215 -12.42 -6.83 1.00
C PRO A 215 -11.66 -6.35 -0.25
N ILE A 216 -12.28 -6.41 -1.42
CA ILE A 216 -11.66 -6.01 -2.70
C ILE A 216 -11.46 -4.50 -2.74
N VAL A 217 -12.46 -3.72 -2.31
CA VAL A 217 -12.35 -2.26 -2.19
C VAL A 217 -11.20 -1.89 -1.26
N VAL A 218 -11.11 -2.55 -0.10
CA VAL A 218 -10.07 -2.28 0.91
C VAL A 218 -8.68 -2.63 0.37
N ILE A 219 -8.51 -3.78 -0.28
CA ILE A 219 -7.23 -4.19 -0.87
C ILE A 219 -6.80 -3.21 -1.96
N LEU A 220 -7.70 -2.84 -2.87
CA LEU A 220 -7.41 -1.87 -3.93
C LEU A 220 -7.06 -0.49 -3.37
N TRP A 221 -7.76 -0.07 -2.31
CA TRP A 221 -7.47 1.18 -1.62
C TRP A 221 -6.06 1.15 -1.01
N TYR A 222 -5.69 0.14 -0.22
CA TYR A 222 -4.34 0.03 0.33
C TYR A 222 -3.27 -0.06 -0.76
N LEU A 223 -3.52 -0.83 -1.82
CA LEU A 223 -2.61 -0.94 -2.95
C LEU A 223 -2.40 0.42 -3.63
N SER A 224 -3.47 1.21 -3.81
CA SER A 224 -3.37 2.55 -4.42
C SER A 224 -2.54 3.52 -3.56
N LEU A 225 -2.73 3.52 -2.23
CA LEU A 225 -1.93 4.32 -1.30
C LEU A 225 -0.45 3.94 -1.39
N LEU A 226 -0.16 2.63 -1.40
CA LEU A 226 1.18 2.11 -1.49
C LEU A 226 1.83 2.53 -2.82
N VAL A 227 1.18 2.29 -3.96
CA VAL A 227 1.76 2.62 -5.27
C VAL A 227 2.00 4.12 -5.42
N VAL A 228 1.08 4.98 -4.95
CA VAL A 228 1.25 6.44 -4.97
C VAL A 228 2.40 6.89 -4.06
N PHE A 229 2.54 6.28 -2.88
CA PHE A 229 3.65 6.54 -1.96
C PHE A 229 5.01 6.18 -2.58
N PHE A 230 5.12 4.96 -3.12
CA PHE A 230 6.35 4.47 -3.74
C PHE A 230 6.71 5.23 -5.02
N SER A 231 5.72 5.78 -5.73
CA SER A 231 5.95 6.59 -6.93
C SER A 231 6.38 8.03 -6.62
N SER A 232 5.90 8.60 -5.51
CA SER A 232 6.22 9.98 -5.10
C SER A 232 7.54 10.10 -4.34
N THR A 233 7.90 9.11 -3.52
CA THR A 233 9.14 9.13 -2.71
C THR A 233 10.43 9.32 -3.52
N PRO A 234 10.68 8.61 -4.63
CA PRO A 234 11.95 8.73 -5.36
C PRO A 234 12.10 10.03 -6.16
N LEU A 235 11.09 10.90 -6.25
CA LEU A 235 11.11 12.08 -7.13
C LEU A 235 12.32 12.99 -6.88
N PHE A 236 12.62 13.29 -5.62
CA PHE A 236 13.78 14.13 -5.26
C PHE A 236 15.07 13.33 -5.10
N ILE A 237 14.97 12.09 -4.60
CA ILE A 237 16.15 11.24 -4.37
C ILE A 237 16.85 10.92 -5.70
N LYS A 238 16.09 10.70 -6.78
CA LYS A 238 16.64 10.46 -8.11
C LYS A 238 17.38 11.67 -8.66
N GLU A 239 16.92 12.89 -8.39
CA GLU A 239 17.62 14.11 -8.85
C GLU A 239 18.88 14.36 -8.02
N LYS A 240 18.85 14.13 -6.70
CA LYS A 240 20.05 14.18 -5.85
C LYS A 240 21.11 13.19 -6.32
N GLY A 241 20.72 11.93 -6.54
CA GLY A 241 21.65 10.90 -7.00
C GLY A 241 22.22 11.13 -8.40
N ARG A 242 21.64 12.06 -9.18
CA ARG A 242 22.14 12.47 -10.49
C ARG A 242 22.83 13.83 -10.49
N GLN A 243 22.96 14.48 -9.34
CA GLN A 243 23.45 15.86 -9.19
C GLN A 243 22.67 16.88 -10.05
N THR A 244 21.43 16.57 -10.44
CA THR A 244 20.58 17.45 -11.24
C THR A 244 19.69 18.34 -10.38
N LEU A 245 19.67 18.13 -9.06
CA LEU A 245 18.87 18.94 -8.14
C LEU A 245 19.34 20.39 -8.13
N ASP A 246 20.65 20.65 -8.15
CA ASP A 246 21.19 22.02 -8.12
C ASP A 246 20.84 22.80 -9.38
N VAL A 247 20.87 22.13 -10.53
CA VAL A 247 20.41 22.69 -11.80
C VAL A 247 18.92 23.06 -11.71
N LEU A 248 18.08 22.20 -11.14
CA LEU A 248 16.65 22.49 -10.93
C LEU A 248 16.43 23.68 -9.97
N LEU A 249 17.27 23.85 -8.96
CA LEU A 249 17.18 24.95 -8.00
C LEU A 249 17.70 26.29 -8.55
N SER A 250 18.57 26.26 -9.55
CA SER A 250 19.04 27.47 -10.25
C SER A 250 18.04 28.03 -11.27
N MET A 251 17.00 27.27 -11.62
CA MET A 251 15.98 27.71 -12.58
C MET A 251 15.16 28.87 -11.98
N PRO A 252 14.82 29.90 -12.78
CA PRO A 252 14.04 31.06 -12.32
C PRO A 252 12.54 30.72 -12.21
N ILE A 253 12.21 29.64 -11.48
CA ILE A 253 10.84 29.19 -11.21
C ILE A 253 10.58 29.20 -9.71
N SER A 254 9.33 29.45 -9.32
CA SER A 254 8.97 29.41 -7.91
C SER A 254 9.10 27.98 -7.36
N THR A 255 9.50 27.84 -6.10
CA THR A 255 9.59 26.51 -5.46
C THR A 255 8.25 25.78 -5.46
N ASP A 256 7.14 26.51 -5.39
CA ASP A 256 5.81 25.94 -5.37
C ASP A 256 5.45 25.32 -6.72
N GLU A 257 5.73 26.05 -7.80
CA GLU A 257 5.59 25.59 -9.18
C GLU A 257 6.53 24.43 -9.49
N LEU A 258 7.78 24.48 -9.03
CA LEU A 258 8.73 23.38 -9.15
C LEU A 258 8.18 22.09 -8.53
N LEU A 259 7.64 22.16 -7.30
CA LEU A 259 7.07 21.00 -6.61
C LEU A 259 5.81 20.47 -7.33
N GLU A 260 4.97 21.36 -7.82
CA GLU A 260 3.76 20.98 -8.55
C GLU A 260 4.08 20.31 -9.89
N GLN A 261 5.01 20.88 -10.66
CA GLN A 261 5.52 20.29 -11.89
C GLN A 261 6.19 18.93 -11.62
N LYS A 262 6.96 18.82 -10.53
CA LYS A 262 7.60 17.54 -10.15
C LYS A 262 6.59 16.46 -9.79
N ARG A 263 5.48 16.85 -9.17
CA ARG A 263 4.39 15.94 -8.79
C ARG A 263 3.45 15.58 -9.96
N ALA A 264 3.49 16.31 -11.07
CA ALA A 264 2.54 16.16 -12.18
C ALA A 264 2.39 14.72 -12.69
N GLY A 265 3.48 13.96 -12.75
CA GLY A 265 3.44 12.54 -13.12
C GLY A 265 2.67 11.67 -12.11
N VAL A 266 2.81 11.93 -10.81
CA VAL A 266 2.08 11.22 -9.75
C VAL A 266 0.61 11.62 -9.71
N VAL A 267 0.26 12.86 -10.06
CA VAL A 267 -1.15 13.30 -10.11
C VAL A 267 -1.96 12.48 -11.10
N ARG A 268 -1.42 12.18 -12.28
CA ARG A 268 -2.10 11.32 -13.27
C ARG A 268 -2.31 9.90 -12.75
N LEU A 269 -1.33 9.37 -12.01
CA LEU A 269 -1.45 8.07 -11.36
C LEU A 269 -2.54 8.07 -10.29
N ILE A 270 -2.66 9.15 -9.50
CA ILE A 270 -3.77 9.34 -8.54
C ILE A 270 -5.11 9.34 -9.28
N GLU A 271 -5.21 10.06 -10.40
CA GLU A 271 -6.45 10.11 -11.21
C GLU A 271 -6.84 8.74 -11.75
N LEU A 272 -5.87 7.94 -12.21
CA LEU A 272 -6.10 6.57 -12.65
C LEU A 272 -6.67 5.71 -11.52
N PHE A 273 -6.01 5.68 -10.35
CA PHE A 273 -6.51 4.92 -9.19
C PHE A 273 -7.86 5.42 -8.71
N GLN A 274 -8.10 6.73 -8.80
CA GLN A 274 -9.37 7.33 -8.44
C GLN A 274 -10.50 6.75 -9.30
N VAL A 275 -10.34 6.70 -10.63
CA VAL A 275 -11.34 6.10 -11.54
C VAL A 275 -11.61 4.64 -11.20
N VAL A 276 -10.55 3.85 -10.96
CA VAL A 276 -10.69 2.43 -10.58
C VAL A 276 -11.47 2.30 -9.26
N LEU A 277 -11.12 3.08 -8.23
CA LEU A 277 -11.80 3.05 -6.93
C LEU A 277 -13.25 3.52 -7.03
N TRP A 278 -13.56 4.55 -7.80
CA TRP A 278 -14.94 4.98 -8.05
C TRP A 278 -15.77 3.87 -8.66
N LEU A 279 -15.24 3.13 -9.64
CA LEU A 279 -15.96 2.03 -10.26
C LEU A 279 -16.32 0.95 -9.23
N VAL A 280 -15.34 0.46 -8.46
CA VAL A 280 -15.57 -0.62 -7.48
C VAL A 280 -16.48 -0.14 -6.35
N LEU A 281 -16.28 1.08 -5.87
CA LEU A 281 -17.11 1.68 -4.83
C LEU A 281 -18.56 1.87 -5.30
N SER A 282 -18.77 2.30 -6.55
CA SER A 282 -20.11 2.42 -7.12
C SER A 282 -20.82 1.07 -7.15
N PHE A 283 -20.11 0.02 -7.57
CA PHE A 283 -20.65 -1.34 -7.57
C PHE A 283 -20.93 -1.87 -6.15
N HIS A 284 -20.02 -1.62 -5.22
CA HIS A 284 -20.21 -2.02 -3.82
C HIS A 284 -21.43 -1.31 -3.21
N ILE A 285 -21.56 0.01 -3.38
CA ILE A 285 -22.71 0.76 -2.88
C ILE A 285 -24.01 0.27 -3.52
N TYR A 286 -24.00 0.08 -4.85
CA TYR A 286 -25.15 -0.44 -5.59
C TYR A 286 -25.62 -1.81 -5.08
N MET A 287 -24.68 -2.73 -4.83
CA MET A 287 -24.98 -4.08 -4.34
C MET A 287 -25.37 -4.12 -2.87
N THR A 288 -24.75 -3.27 -2.03
CA THR A 288 -24.96 -3.29 -0.58
C THR A 288 -26.24 -2.57 -0.17
N TYR A 289 -26.46 -1.36 -0.67
CA TYR A 289 -27.45 -0.47 -0.08
C TYR A 289 -28.80 -0.52 -0.78
N ARG A 290 -28.84 -0.84 -2.08
CA ARG A 290 -30.04 -0.88 -2.95
C ARG A 290 -31.20 -0.03 -2.40
N THR A 291 -30.90 1.23 -2.05
CA THR A 291 -31.87 2.05 -1.33
C THR A 291 -32.94 2.50 -2.31
N GLU A 292 -34.14 2.80 -1.82
CA GLU A 292 -35.16 3.45 -2.63
C GLU A 292 -34.71 4.88 -3.05
N SER A 293 -33.71 5.45 -2.37
CA SER A 293 -33.26 6.83 -2.50
C SER A 293 -31.87 6.96 -3.12
N TRP A 294 -31.80 6.96 -4.45
CA TRP A 294 -30.56 7.14 -5.22
C TRP A 294 -29.72 8.38 -4.83
N HIS A 295 -30.35 9.42 -4.26
CA HIS A 295 -29.66 10.63 -3.78
C HIS A 295 -28.68 10.34 -2.63
N ILE A 296 -29.03 9.45 -1.71
CA ILE A 296 -28.19 9.11 -0.56
C ILE A 296 -27.00 8.28 -1.02
N ASP A 297 -27.24 7.30 -1.90
CA ASP A 297 -26.19 6.48 -2.51
C ASP A 297 -25.18 7.35 -3.29
N LEU A 298 -25.67 8.33 -4.05
CA LEU A 298 -24.82 9.30 -4.76
C LEU A 298 -24.02 10.18 -3.80
N LEU A 299 -24.63 10.66 -2.71
CA LEU A 299 -23.93 11.46 -1.70
C LEU A 299 -22.82 10.65 -1.03
N ILE A 300 -23.09 9.41 -0.63
CA ILE A 300 -22.10 8.51 -0.03
C ILE A 300 -20.96 8.27 -1.02
N LEU A 301 -21.30 7.94 -2.27
CA LEU A 301 -20.32 7.71 -3.32
C LEU A 301 -19.42 8.94 -3.54
N VAL A 302 -20.01 10.14 -3.57
CA VAL A 302 -19.26 11.39 -3.74
C VAL A 302 -18.36 11.69 -2.56
N VAL A 303 -18.86 11.59 -1.33
CA VAL A 303 -18.07 11.92 -0.14
C VAL A 303 -16.94 10.91 0.07
N VAL A 304 -17.22 9.61 -0.05
CA VAL A 304 -16.22 8.56 0.09
C VAL A 304 -15.20 8.62 -1.06
N GLY A 305 -15.65 8.86 -2.29
CA GLY A 305 -14.78 9.06 -3.45
C GLY A 305 -13.83 10.25 -3.28
N LEU A 306 -14.35 11.41 -2.87
CA LEU A 306 -13.53 12.60 -2.58
C LEU A 306 -12.56 12.36 -1.42
N SER A 307 -13.01 11.65 -0.38
CA SER A 307 -12.17 11.22 0.74
C SER A 307 -10.96 10.44 0.21
N HIS A 308 -11.17 9.36 -0.56
CA HIS A 308 -10.06 8.59 -1.14
C HIS A 308 -9.09 9.46 -1.97
N ARG A 309 -9.61 10.43 -2.74
CA ARG A 309 -8.77 11.36 -3.52
C ARG A 309 -7.86 12.18 -2.62
N LEU A 310 -8.38 12.74 -1.54
CA LEU A 310 -7.61 13.53 -0.57
C LEU A 310 -6.54 12.68 0.12
N GLN A 311 -6.84 11.43 0.44
CA GLN A 311 -5.89 10.51 1.05
C GLN A 311 -4.73 10.19 0.10
N LEU A 312 -5.01 9.86 -1.16
CA LEU A 312 -3.97 9.63 -2.18
C LEU A 312 -3.09 10.87 -2.39
N GLN A 313 -3.69 12.06 -2.42
CA GLN A 313 -2.93 13.30 -2.53
C GLN A 313 -2.06 13.58 -1.30
N THR A 314 -2.56 13.29 -0.09
CA THR A 314 -1.82 13.47 1.16
C THR A 314 -0.62 12.52 1.20
N VAL A 315 -0.81 11.26 0.84
CA VAL A 315 0.25 10.25 0.74
C VAL A 315 1.30 10.63 -0.30
N SER A 316 0.88 11.19 -1.44
CA SER A 316 1.82 11.71 -2.45
C SER A 316 2.71 12.84 -1.91
N TRP A 317 2.14 13.80 -1.18
CA TRP A 317 2.93 14.87 -0.56
C TRP A 317 3.88 14.35 0.51
N LEU A 318 3.40 13.41 1.33
CA LEU A 318 4.21 12.80 2.38
C LEU A 318 5.39 12.03 1.79
N GLY A 319 5.16 11.21 0.77
CA GLY A 319 6.22 10.48 0.06
C GLY A 319 7.25 11.44 -0.53
N MET A 320 6.80 12.47 -1.24
CA MET A 320 7.68 13.48 -1.81
C MET A 320 8.52 14.19 -0.75
N LEU A 321 7.94 14.53 0.40
CA LEU A 321 8.66 15.15 1.50
C LEU A 321 9.69 14.21 2.13
N LEU A 322 9.33 12.96 2.39
CA LEU A 322 10.26 11.97 2.93
C LEU A 322 11.42 11.73 1.97
N GLY A 323 11.15 11.74 0.66
CA GLY A 323 12.18 11.71 -0.37
C GLY A 323 13.08 12.94 -0.38
N ALA A 324 12.52 14.13 -0.17
CA ALA A 324 13.31 15.36 -0.05
C ALA A 324 14.17 15.36 1.23
N TRP A 325 13.69 14.77 2.32
CA TRP A 325 14.39 14.76 3.60
C TRP A 325 15.49 13.70 3.67
N GLN A 326 15.24 12.49 3.19
CA GLN A 326 16.16 11.37 3.32
C GLN A 326 17.22 11.37 2.21
N LYS A 327 18.46 11.00 2.57
CA LYS A 327 19.56 10.83 1.60
C LYS A 327 19.44 9.53 0.80
N HIS A 328 18.90 8.48 1.43
CA HIS A 328 18.80 7.15 0.84
C HIS A 328 17.35 6.73 0.62
N LEU A 329 17.06 6.17 -0.56
CA LEU A 329 15.71 5.72 -0.95
C LEU A 329 15.13 4.68 -0.01
N VAL A 330 15.94 3.68 0.39
CA VAL A 330 15.46 2.59 1.25
C VAL A 330 15.00 3.12 2.61
N ARG A 331 15.72 4.09 3.19
CA ARG A 331 15.31 4.72 4.46
C ARG A 331 14.03 5.53 4.29
N ALA A 332 13.91 6.30 3.21
CA ALA A 332 12.69 7.06 2.91
C ALA A 332 11.46 6.15 2.81
N LEU A 333 11.57 5.06 2.04
CA LEU A 333 10.49 4.10 1.87
C LEU A 333 10.14 3.40 3.18
N ALA A 334 11.13 2.93 3.95
CA ALA A 334 10.90 2.29 5.24
C ALA A 334 10.22 3.23 6.25
N THR A 335 10.74 4.46 6.40
CA THR A 335 10.17 5.45 7.32
C THR A 335 8.75 5.83 6.95
N GLY A 336 8.44 5.99 5.66
CA GLY A 336 7.10 6.34 5.24
C GLY A 336 6.12 5.18 5.22
N MET A 337 6.56 3.93 5.03
CA MET A 337 5.69 2.77 5.26
C MET A 337 5.29 2.67 6.72
N ILE A 338 6.26 2.80 7.64
CA ILE A 338 5.98 2.83 9.09
C ILE A 338 5.08 4.03 9.41
N GLY A 339 5.38 5.19 8.85
CA GLY A 339 4.57 6.40 8.97
C GLY A 339 3.15 6.18 8.51
N ILE A 340 2.91 5.68 7.30
CA ILE A 340 1.58 5.40 6.77
C ILE A 340 0.86 4.39 7.67
N VAL A 341 1.48 3.28 8.06
CA VAL A 341 0.79 2.28 8.90
C VAL A 341 0.43 2.85 10.26
N LEU A 342 1.35 3.52 10.96
CA LEU A 342 1.12 4.05 12.30
C LEU A 342 0.18 5.26 12.29
N VAL A 343 0.47 6.24 11.44
CA VAL A 343 -0.31 7.49 11.34
C VAL A 343 -1.71 7.17 10.87
N TRP A 344 -1.87 6.28 9.88
CA TRP A 344 -3.18 5.99 9.30
C TRP A 344 -4.02 5.03 10.13
N ARG A 345 -3.41 4.15 10.92
CA ARG A 345 -4.13 3.26 11.85
C ARG A 345 -4.58 4.00 13.10
N GLU A 346 -3.71 4.83 13.68
CA GLU A 346 -3.96 5.39 15.00
C GLU A 346 -4.73 6.72 14.94
N ILE A 347 -4.54 7.56 13.91
CA ILE A 347 -5.27 8.84 13.81
C ILE A 347 -6.80 8.67 13.81
N PRO A 348 -7.40 7.76 13.00
CA PRO A 348 -8.84 7.56 13.04
C PRO A 348 -9.32 7.12 14.42
N LYS A 349 -8.57 6.26 15.11
CA LYS A 349 -8.94 5.80 16.46
C LYS A 349 -8.90 6.91 17.50
N TYR A 350 -7.87 7.76 17.49
CA TYR A 350 -7.79 8.89 18.42
C TYR A 350 -8.87 9.92 18.15
N LEU A 351 -9.17 10.21 16.88
CA LEU A 351 -10.27 11.11 16.53
C LEU A 351 -11.61 10.52 16.92
N ILE A 352 -11.85 9.24 16.62
CA ILE A 352 -13.06 8.55 17.05
C ILE A 352 -13.14 8.55 18.56
N SER A 353 -12.06 8.37 19.32
CA SER A 353 -12.10 8.49 20.79
C SER A 353 -12.49 9.91 21.24
N ILE A 354 -11.92 10.95 20.63
CA ILE A 354 -12.25 12.36 20.93
C ILE A 354 -13.71 12.68 20.59
N PHE A 355 -14.20 12.19 19.44
CA PHE A 355 -15.58 12.38 18.99
C PHE A 355 -16.56 11.42 19.67
N ASN A 356 -16.16 10.21 20.08
CA ASN A 356 -16.99 9.27 20.84
C ASN A 356 -17.17 9.75 22.27
N ILE A 357 -16.22 10.47 22.88
CA ILE A 357 -16.50 11.04 24.21
C ILE A 357 -17.66 12.05 24.14
N SER A 358 -17.87 12.70 22.99
CA SER A 358 -18.97 13.65 22.76
C SER A 358 -20.22 13.01 22.12
N LEU A 359 -20.07 12.01 21.26
CA LEU A 359 -21.18 11.24 20.69
C LEU A 359 -21.71 10.21 21.67
N ILE A 360 -20.87 9.50 22.41
CA ILE A 360 -21.32 8.59 23.47
C ILE A 360 -21.97 9.40 24.58
N SER A 361 -21.49 10.59 24.98
CA SER A 361 -22.24 11.41 25.96
C SER A 361 -23.61 11.86 25.42
N PHE A 362 -23.69 12.25 24.15
CA PHE A 362 -24.94 12.64 23.49
C PHE A 362 -25.90 11.45 23.28
N TRP A 363 -25.38 10.28 22.90
CA TRP A 363 -26.14 9.05 22.74
C TRP A 363 -26.45 8.42 24.10
N TYR A 364 -25.63 8.56 25.14
CA TYR A 364 -25.95 8.12 26.51
C TYR A 364 -27.12 8.93 27.03
N GLU A 365 -27.13 10.26 26.85
CA GLU A 365 -28.27 11.11 27.22
C GLU A 365 -29.55 10.75 26.44
N VAL A 366 -29.45 10.45 25.15
CA VAL A 366 -30.61 10.10 24.31
C VAL A 366 -31.07 8.64 24.52
N TYR A 367 -30.16 7.69 24.75
CA TYR A 367 -30.49 6.26 24.95
C TYR A 367 -30.83 5.92 26.40
N THR A 368 -30.33 6.65 27.42
CA THR A 368 -30.70 6.34 28.81
C THR A 368 -32.15 6.72 29.15
N GLU A 369 -32.81 7.59 28.39
CA GLU A 369 -34.26 7.77 28.57
C GLU A 369 -35.10 6.71 27.84
N GLU A 370 -34.64 6.20 26.70
CA GLU A 370 -35.47 5.31 25.86
C GLU A 370 -35.17 3.81 26.08
N LEU A 371 -33.91 3.41 26.29
CA LEU A 371 -33.49 2.01 26.43
C LEU A 371 -33.50 1.48 27.87
N LEU A 372 -33.52 2.34 28.91
CA LEU A 372 -33.82 1.90 30.28
C LEU A 372 -35.27 1.41 30.45
N SER A 373 -36.11 1.56 29.42
CA SER A 373 -37.47 1.00 29.39
C SER A 373 -37.56 -0.41 28.80
N LYS A 374 -36.56 -0.92 28.07
CA LYS A 374 -36.65 -2.24 27.40
C LYS A 374 -35.32 -2.98 27.34
N GLU A 375 -35.21 -3.97 28.22
CA GLU A 375 -34.42 -5.22 28.12
C GLU A 375 -33.30 -5.25 27.08
N PHE A 376 -32.03 -5.13 27.50
CA PHE A 376 -30.90 -5.92 26.96
C PHE A 376 -29.61 -5.57 27.72
N GLY A 377 -29.36 -6.28 28.82
CA GLY A 377 -28.07 -6.29 29.51
C GLY A 377 -27.17 -7.40 28.95
N GLU A 378 -25.86 -7.17 28.97
CA GLU A 378 -24.76 -8.17 28.91
C GLU A 378 -24.16 -8.55 27.54
N GLY A 379 -24.77 -8.26 26.39
CA GLY A 379 -24.21 -8.66 25.09
C GLY A 379 -23.20 -7.69 24.43
N LEU A 380 -23.19 -6.41 24.83
CA LEU A 380 -22.57 -5.34 24.03
C LEU A 380 -21.09 -5.07 24.35
N GLU A 381 -20.64 -5.35 25.57
CA GLU A 381 -19.26 -5.02 26.00
C GLU A 381 -18.20 -5.89 25.32
N ALA A 382 -18.51 -7.14 24.99
CA ALA A 382 -17.55 -8.05 24.35
C ALA A 382 -17.31 -7.76 22.85
N GLY A 383 -18.22 -7.05 22.17
CA GLY A 383 -18.09 -6.72 20.75
C GLY A 383 -17.24 -5.47 20.46
N LEU A 384 -17.01 -4.63 21.47
CA LEU A 384 -16.36 -3.33 21.32
C LEU A 384 -14.82 -3.38 21.33
N GLU A 385 -14.21 -4.44 21.88
CA GLU A 385 -12.76 -4.46 22.11
C GLU A 385 -11.91 -5.00 20.95
N THR A 386 -12.47 -5.72 19.96
CA THR A 386 -11.63 -6.56 19.07
C THR A 386 -11.51 -6.16 17.59
N CYS A 387 -12.24 -5.19 17.04
CA CYS A 387 -12.20 -4.92 15.59
C CYS A 387 -12.34 -3.42 15.24
N VAL A 388 -11.23 -2.72 14.89
CA VAL A 388 -11.32 -1.29 14.52
C VAL A 388 -10.49 -0.92 13.27
N CYS A 389 -11.24 -0.54 12.21
CA CYS A 389 -10.92 -0.04 10.85
C CYS A 389 -10.65 -1.10 9.76
N PRO A 390 -11.26 -1.07 8.54
CA PRO A 390 -12.40 -0.33 7.99
C PRO A 390 -13.76 -1.06 8.17
N PHE A 391 -13.78 -2.09 9.02
CA PHE A 391 -14.91 -2.99 9.24
C PHE A 391 -16.16 -2.34 9.87
N TRP A 392 -16.09 -1.07 10.27
CA TRP A 392 -17.20 -0.35 10.90
C TRP A 392 -18.38 -0.09 9.96
N ILE A 393 -18.16 -0.08 8.64
CA ILE A 393 -19.27 -0.01 7.69
C ILE A 393 -20.05 -1.34 7.79
N GLU A 394 -19.43 -2.50 7.66
CA GLU A 394 -20.14 -3.79 7.66
C GLU A 394 -20.80 -4.15 9.00
N GLY A 395 -20.15 -3.90 10.15
CA GLY A 395 -20.71 -4.22 11.47
C GLY A 395 -21.92 -3.36 11.87
N PHE A 396 -21.93 -2.09 11.46
CA PHE A 396 -23.05 -1.17 11.71
C PHE A 396 -24.21 -1.39 10.70
N ILE A 397 -23.94 -2.02 9.55
CA ILE A 397 -24.91 -2.24 8.46
C ILE A 397 -25.66 -3.57 8.59
N GLY A 398 -25.03 -4.61 9.15
CA GLY A 398 -25.63 -5.95 9.20
C GLY A 398 -26.88 -6.06 10.09
N ASN A 399 -26.92 -5.35 11.23
CA ASN A 399 -28.06 -5.35 12.16
C ASN A 399 -28.66 -3.95 12.43
N GLY A 400 -28.00 -2.87 11.99
CA GLY A 400 -28.41 -1.48 12.29
C GLY A 400 -29.34 -0.84 11.26
N TYR A 401 -29.71 -1.52 10.17
CA TYR A 401 -30.41 -0.90 9.04
C TYR A 401 -31.79 -0.29 9.40
N THR A 402 -32.48 -0.85 10.41
CA THR A 402 -33.74 -0.30 10.92
C THR A 402 -33.53 0.95 11.76
N VAL A 403 -32.50 0.98 12.61
CA VAL A 403 -32.14 2.14 13.46
C VAL A 403 -31.49 3.26 12.65
N LEU A 404 -30.76 2.92 11.58
CA LEU A 404 -30.15 3.86 10.63
C LEU A 404 -31.19 4.63 9.81
N ARG A 405 -32.36 4.02 9.54
CA ARG A 405 -33.44 4.66 8.79
C ARG A 405 -34.00 5.88 9.53
N GLU A 406 -34.01 5.86 10.87
CA GLU A 406 -34.45 6.99 11.70
C GLU A 406 -33.32 8.01 11.94
N SER A 407 -32.05 7.59 11.83
CA SER A 407 -30.87 8.43 12.02
C SER A 407 -30.23 8.93 10.72
N LEU A 408 -31.00 8.96 9.61
CA LEU A 408 -30.62 9.50 8.29
C LEU A 408 -30.02 10.93 8.33
N GLY A 409 -30.28 11.69 9.39
CA GLY A 409 -29.64 12.99 9.62
C GLY A 409 -28.14 12.89 9.95
N VAL A 410 -27.68 11.85 10.67
CA VAL A 410 -26.35 11.84 11.32
C VAL A 410 -25.24 11.35 10.39
N VAL A 411 -25.51 10.36 9.54
CA VAL A 411 -24.51 9.74 8.65
C VAL A 411 -23.88 10.76 7.68
N PRO A 412 -24.64 11.64 7.00
CA PRO A 412 -24.07 12.67 6.13
C PRO A 412 -23.13 13.62 6.88
N TRP A 413 -23.48 14.03 8.12
CA TRP A 413 -22.63 14.91 8.92
C TRP A 413 -21.30 14.26 9.28
N PHE A 414 -21.31 13.00 9.70
CA PHE A 414 -20.08 12.28 10.03
C PHE A 414 -19.14 12.16 8.81
N LEU A 415 -19.70 11.85 7.64
CA LEU A 415 -18.96 11.79 6.38
C LEU A 415 -18.37 13.15 5.99
N LEU A 416 -19.13 14.25 6.16
CA LEU A 416 -18.66 15.60 5.91
C LEU A 416 -17.56 16.04 6.88
N ILE A 417 -17.67 15.70 8.17
CA ILE A 417 -16.64 15.98 9.18
C ILE A 417 -15.35 15.22 8.85
N SER A 418 -15.46 13.95 8.48
CA SER A 418 -14.33 13.13 8.03
C SER A 418 -13.65 13.75 6.80
N LEU A 419 -14.44 14.19 5.81
CA LEU A 419 -13.92 14.86 4.62
C LEU A 419 -13.23 16.19 4.97
N ALA A 420 -13.82 17.01 5.85
CA ALA A 420 -13.23 18.27 6.30
C ALA A 420 -11.90 18.05 7.03
N TYR A 421 -11.83 17.01 7.87
CA TYR A 421 -10.59 16.60 8.54
C TYR A 421 -9.51 16.18 7.55
N GLN A 422 -9.86 15.34 6.57
CA GLN A 422 -8.91 14.92 5.52
C GLN A 422 -8.43 16.10 4.67
N PHE A 423 -9.31 17.07 4.41
CA PHE A 423 -8.94 18.29 3.71
C PHE A 423 -7.99 19.16 4.54
N PHE A 424 -8.24 19.26 5.85
CA PHE A 424 -7.36 19.96 6.78
C PHE A 424 -5.97 19.31 6.86
N THR A 425 -5.92 17.99 7.03
CA THR A 425 -4.65 17.23 7.06
C THR A 425 -3.89 17.36 5.74
N TYR A 426 -4.58 17.25 4.60
CA TYR A 426 -4.00 17.52 3.28
C TYR A 426 -3.37 18.92 3.21
N ARG A 427 -4.10 19.96 3.62
CA ARG A 427 -3.59 21.34 3.64
C ARG A 427 -2.40 21.50 4.58
N LEU A 428 -2.42 20.85 5.74
CA LEU A 428 -1.34 20.91 6.73
C LEU A 428 -0.08 20.23 6.20
N VAL A 429 -0.19 19.02 5.66
CA VAL A 429 0.93 18.28 5.05
C VAL A 429 1.49 19.04 3.84
N ARG A 430 0.63 19.59 2.97
CA ARG A 430 1.05 20.42 1.83
C ARG A 430 1.80 21.67 2.29
N ARG A 431 1.25 22.44 3.25
CA ARG A 431 1.91 23.64 3.80
C ARG A 431 3.23 23.30 4.48
N TRP A 432 3.27 22.20 5.24
CA TRP A 432 4.49 21.73 5.87
C TRP A 432 5.55 21.37 4.83
N ALA A 433 5.15 20.70 3.74
CA ALA A 433 6.04 20.36 2.66
C ALA A 433 6.64 21.57 1.97
N TYR A 434 5.85 22.59 1.66
CA TYR A 434 6.36 23.85 1.11
C TYR A 434 7.35 24.54 2.06
N ARG A 435 6.97 24.72 3.34
CA ARG A 435 7.81 25.40 4.34
C ARG A 435 9.12 24.66 4.59
N ARG A 436 9.12 23.33 4.49
CA ARG A 436 10.31 22.51 4.71
C ARG A 436 11.21 22.53 3.49
N SER A 437 10.62 22.33 2.31
CA SER A 437 11.30 22.45 1.01
C SER A 437 12.06 23.77 0.88
N LYS A 438 11.40 24.90 1.19
CA LYS A 438 12.02 26.23 1.17
C LYS A 438 13.20 26.41 2.14
N ARG A 439 13.19 25.71 3.28
CA ARG A 439 14.26 25.80 4.29
C ARG A 439 15.44 24.88 4.00
N ASP A 440 15.17 23.67 3.52
CA ASP A 440 16.16 22.61 3.46
C ASP A 440 16.85 22.52 2.09
N LEU A 441 16.15 22.85 0.98
CA LEU A 441 16.73 22.79 -0.37
C LEU A 441 17.99 23.66 -0.52
N PRO A 442 18.03 24.93 -0.05
CA PRO A 442 19.22 25.76 -0.18
C PRO A 442 20.40 25.30 0.69
N ARG A 443 20.13 24.55 1.77
CA ARG A 443 21.19 24.02 2.65
C ARG A 443 21.87 22.81 2.01
N LEU A 444 21.09 21.96 1.37
CA LEU A 444 21.59 20.76 0.71
C LEU A 444 22.59 21.09 -0.41
N SER A 445 22.34 22.14 -1.20
CA SER A 445 23.30 22.52 -2.26
C SER A 445 24.60 23.11 -1.71
N ARG A 446 24.60 23.71 -0.50
CA ARG A 446 25.83 24.22 0.10
C ARG A 446 26.69 23.09 0.64
N ASP A 447 26.10 22.15 1.38
CA ASP A 447 26.86 21.09 2.06
C ASP A 447 27.57 20.14 1.07
N GLU A 448 27.02 19.91 -0.13
CA GLU A 448 27.68 19.09 -1.16
C GLU A 448 28.88 19.81 -1.80
N ASN A 449 28.75 21.10 -2.12
CA ASN A 449 29.84 21.91 -2.69
C ASN A 449 31.04 22.04 -1.74
N TYR A 450 30.81 22.14 -0.42
CA TYR A 450 31.91 22.16 0.55
C TYR A 450 32.65 20.83 0.60
N ARG A 451 31.93 19.71 0.47
CA ARG A 451 32.54 18.38 0.57
C ARG A 451 33.37 18.02 -0.66
N GLU A 452 32.95 18.42 -1.85
CA GLU A 452 33.78 18.31 -3.06
C GLU A 452 35.01 19.22 -3.01
N GLY A 453 34.88 20.43 -2.45
CA GLY A 453 36.03 21.30 -2.22
C GLY A 453 37.07 20.68 -1.29
N ASP A 454 36.63 20.06 -0.19
CA ASP A 454 37.52 19.40 0.76
C ASP A 454 38.12 18.09 0.22
N GLU A 455 37.36 17.29 -0.55
CA GLU A 455 37.87 16.07 -1.18
C GLU A 455 38.83 16.39 -2.36
N ALA A 456 38.58 17.46 -3.13
CA ALA A 456 39.51 17.95 -4.14
C ALA A 456 40.79 18.53 -3.51
N ALA A 457 40.66 19.29 -2.42
CA ALA A 457 41.81 19.81 -1.68
C ALA A 457 42.63 18.68 -0.99
N ALA A 458 41.97 17.61 -0.55
CA ALA A 458 42.64 16.44 0.00
C ALA A 458 43.31 15.56 -1.09
N GLY A 459 42.77 15.53 -2.31
CA GLY A 459 43.34 14.81 -3.45
C GLY A 459 44.67 15.39 -3.96
N ASP A 460 44.83 16.72 -3.89
CA ASP A 460 46.06 17.42 -4.32
C ASP A 460 47.23 17.33 -3.32
N GLN A 461 47.02 16.76 -2.13
CA GLN A 461 48.09 16.50 -1.15
C GLN A 461 48.75 15.12 -1.28
N ILE A 462 48.37 14.31 -2.29
CA ILE A 462 49.14 13.12 -2.64
C ILE A 462 50.39 13.57 -3.39
N SER A 463 51.43 13.89 -2.60
CA SER A 463 52.78 14.15 -3.08
C SER A 463 53.24 13.07 -4.06
N PRO A 464 53.96 13.43 -5.15
CA PRO A 464 54.62 12.47 -6.03
C PRO A 464 55.76 11.80 -5.25
N ALA A 465 55.43 10.75 -4.49
CA ALA A 465 56.41 9.94 -3.81
C ALA A 465 57.17 9.10 -4.85
N MET A 466 58.34 9.63 -5.19
CA MET A 466 59.58 8.91 -5.51
C MET A 466 59.49 7.83 -6.57
N GLY A 467 60.02 8.16 -7.74
CA GLY A 467 60.68 7.18 -8.57
C GLY A 467 61.86 6.50 -7.85
N ARG A 468 62.14 5.28 -8.30
CA ARG A 468 63.47 4.67 -8.41
C ARG A 468 63.32 3.30 -9.12
N PRO A 469 64.43 2.75 -9.66
CA PRO A 469 64.67 2.58 -11.10
C PRO A 469 64.08 1.31 -11.72
#